data_AF-A0A0A2LGX9-F1
#
_entry.id   AF-A0A0A2LGX9-F1
#
_cell.length_a   1.000
_cell.length_b   1.000
_cell.length_c   1.000
_cell.angle_alpha   90.00
_cell.angle_beta   90.00
_cell.angle_gamma   90.00
#
_symmetry.space_group_name_H-M   'P 1'
#
loop_
_entity.id
_entity.type
_entity.pdbx_description
1 polymer ?
#
loop_
_entity_poly.entity_id
_entity_poly.type
_entity_poly.pdbx_seq_one_letter_code
_entity_poly.pdbx_strand_id
1 'polypeptide(L)'
;MNFEQHSDNTFRIIRGTATELNHQDRYIAVSLKDGSTEKLEYHALVIAAGASTVSPPLGLNRDSGSLRGACNAFRKALPSAKQIFVAGRGPVDLETPAPTGESQSPITLVTVGPQILPALRPAIADKVERFLVLLGGTVIKGAPFITVSPPGAGTGGDLTTNATVTLQDGKTFGAGLFMTLRLIPALSTDPC
;
A
#
# COMPACT_ATOMS: atom_id res chain seq x y z
N MET A 1 4.97 17.69 10.10
CA MET A 1 6.05 17.72 11.11
C MET A 1 6.65 19.10 11.07
N ASN A 2 6.60 19.84 12.18
CA ASN A 2 7.18 21.17 12.27
C ASN A 2 8.63 21.04 12.75
N PHE A 3 9.60 21.44 11.94
CA PHE A 3 11.03 21.38 12.26
C PHE A 3 11.58 22.70 12.82
N GLU A 4 10.71 23.71 13.03
CA GLU A 4 11.07 25.03 13.57
C GLU A 4 11.75 25.01 14.94
N GLN A 5 11.74 23.88 15.65
CA GLN A 5 12.38 23.73 16.96
C GLN A 5 13.86 23.29 16.90
N HIS A 6 14.42 23.04 15.71
CA HIS A 6 15.83 22.69 15.54
C HIS A 6 16.58 23.86 14.91
N SER A 7 17.63 24.37 15.56
CA SER A 7 18.46 25.43 15.00
C SER A 7 19.05 24.99 13.65
N ASP A 8 18.95 25.87 12.65
CA ASP A 8 19.36 25.66 11.25
C ASP A 8 20.80 25.12 11.06
N ASN A 9 21.64 25.24 12.09
CA ASN A 9 23.04 24.81 12.09
C ASN A 9 23.28 23.32 12.39
N THR A 10 22.25 22.53 12.74
CA THR A 10 22.45 21.12 13.17
C THR A 10 21.96 20.08 12.15
N PHE A 11 21.01 20.44 11.29
CA PHE A 11 20.42 19.52 10.32
C PHE A 11 20.20 20.21 8.98
N ARG A 12 20.48 19.48 7.90
CA ARG A 12 20.18 19.89 6.54
C ARG A 12 19.10 18.99 5.96
N ILE A 13 17.96 19.57 5.60
CA ILE A 13 16.86 18.83 4.95
C ILE A 13 17.00 18.99 3.44
N ILE A 14 17.17 17.87 2.75
CA ILE A 14 17.29 17.83 1.29
C ILE A 14 16.06 17.11 0.74
N ARG A 15 15.36 17.76 -0.18
CA ARG A 15 14.21 17.17 -0.86
C ARG A 15 14.65 16.59 -2.20
N GLY A 16 14.91 15.29 -2.22
CA GLY A 16 15.28 14.55 -3.41
C GLY A 16 15.21 13.05 -3.18
N THR A 17 15.57 12.28 -4.19
CA THR A 17 15.64 10.81 -4.14
C THR A 17 17.10 10.39 -4.13
N ALA A 18 17.53 9.64 -3.13
CA ALA A 18 18.84 9.00 -3.17
C ALA A 18 18.85 7.92 -4.26
N THR A 19 19.72 8.05 -5.25
CA THR A 19 19.77 7.18 -6.43
C THR A 19 21.02 6.30 -6.47
N GLU A 20 22.04 6.63 -5.70
CA GLU A 20 23.30 5.88 -5.66
C GLU A 20 23.88 5.89 -4.24
N LEU A 21 24.45 4.75 -3.85
CA LEU A 21 25.26 4.60 -2.65
C LEU A 21 26.64 4.08 -3.06
N ASN A 22 27.67 4.91 -2.92
CA ASN A 22 29.05 4.51 -3.08
C ASN A 22 29.71 4.37 -1.69
N HIS A 23 30.01 3.14 -1.30
CA HIS A 23 30.61 2.83 0.00
C HIS A 23 32.13 2.96 0.03
N GLN A 24 32.78 2.90 -1.14
CA GLN A 24 34.24 3.03 -1.25
C GLN A 24 34.65 4.48 -1.04
N ASP A 25 33.99 5.40 -1.75
CA ASP A 25 34.22 6.84 -1.66
C ASP A 25 33.35 7.50 -0.57
N ARG A 26 32.48 6.72 0.08
CA ARG A 26 31.57 7.12 1.17
C ARG A 26 30.73 8.35 0.83
N TYR A 27 30.01 8.29 -0.29
CA TYR A 27 29.01 9.29 -0.65
C TYR A 27 27.68 8.66 -1.10
N ILE A 28 26.61 9.46 -1.04
CA ILE A 28 25.35 9.18 -1.71
C ILE A 28 25.11 10.22 -2.81
N ALA A 29 24.51 9.80 -3.93
CA ALA A 29 24.01 10.72 -4.94
C ALA A 29 22.50 10.92 -4.74
N VAL A 30 22.07 12.18 -4.72
CA VAL A 30 20.68 12.58 -4.55
C VAL A 30 20.22 13.31 -5.80
N SER A 31 19.22 12.76 -6.48
CA SER A 31 18.52 13.45 -7.57
C SER A 31 17.52 14.43 -6.97
N LEU A 32 17.73 15.72 -7.26
CA LEU A 32 16.90 16.82 -6.79
C LEU A 32 15.72 17.04 -7.74
N LYS A 33 14.70 17.76 -7.25
CA LYS A 33 13.46 18.01 -8.03
C LYS A 33 13.71 18.78 -9.33
N ASP A 34 14.75 19.60 -9.38
CA ASP A 34 15.16 20.36 -10.57
C ASP A 34 15.93 19.54 -11.60
N GLY A 35 16.13 18.23 -11.35
CA GLY A 35 16.87 17.32 -12.21
C GLY A 35 18.38 17.32 -11.98
N SER A 36 18.90 18.21 -11.13
CA SER A 36 20.31 18.19 -10.75
C SER A 36 20.59 17.01 -9.80
N THR A 37 21.88 16.66 -9.68
CA THR A 37 22.35 15.63 -8.76
C THR A 37 23.32 16.24 -7.77
N GLU A 38 23.09 15.99 -6.49
CA GLU A 38 23.97 16.40 -5.42
C GLU A 38 24.68 15.19 -4.81
N LYS A 39 25.99 15.28 -4.60
CA LYS A 39 26.77 14.28 -3.86
C LYS A 39 26.92 14.71 -2.40
N LEU A 40 26.59 13.80 -1.50
CA LEU A 40 26.71 14.01 -0.05
C LEU A 40 27.64 12.97 0.53
N GLU A 41 28.78 13.41 1.04
CA GLU A 41 29.72 12.56 1.76
C GLU A 41 29.17 12.19 3.13
N TYR A 42 29.52 11.01 3.62
CA TYR A 42 29.10 10.55 4.94
C TYR A 42 30.23 9.84 5.69
N HIS A 43 30.18 9.96 7.01
CA HIS A 43 30.97 9.11 7.92
C HIS A 43 30.14 7.93 8.43
N ALA A 44 28.84 8.17 8.65
CA ALA A 44 27.85 7.16 9.00
C ALA A 44 26.59 7.39 8.16
N LEU A 45 25.97 6.31 7.69
CA LEU A 45 24.76 6.34 6.89
C LEU A 45 23.66 5.54 7.58
N VAL A 46 22.49 6.16 7.76
CA VAL A 46 21.28 5.49 8.25
C VAL A 46 20.29 5.39 7.10
N ILE A 47 19.92 4.16 6.72
CA ILE A 47 18.95 3.92 5.65
C ILE A 47 17.58 3.66 6.27
N ALA A 48 16.71 4.66 6.18
CA ALA A 48 15.34 4.62 6.68
C ALA A 48 14.31 4.72 5.55
N ALA A 49 14.58 4.07 4.41
CA ALA A 49 13.76 4.17 3.19
C ALA A 49 12.40 3.45 3.27
N GLY A 50 12.17 2.64 4.32
CA GLY A 50 10.90 1.95 4.56
C GLY A 50 10.60 0.84 3.52
N ALA A 51 9.31 0.65 3.24
CA ALA A 51 8.78 -0.32 2.28
C ALA A 51 7.68 0.32 1.42
N SER A 52 7.40 -0.26 0.26
CA SER A 52 6.37 0.14 -0.67
C SER A 52 5.36 -0.99 -0.89
N THR A 53 4.24 -0.70 -1.56
CA THR A 53 3.28 -1.69 -2.07
C THR A 53 2.78 -1.23 -3.43
N VAL A 54 2.26 -2.16 -4.22
CA VAL A 54 1.69 -1.89 -5.54
C VAL A 54 0.37 -1.12 -5.47
N SER A 55 -0.32 -1.15 -4.32
CA SER A 55 -1.54 -0.35 -4.10
C SER A 55 -1.20 1.14 -3.86
N PRO A 56 -1.55 2.06 -4.79
CA PRO A 56 -1.03 3.43 -4.81
C PRO A 56 -1.28 4.29 -3.56
N PRO A 57 -2.47 4.25 -2.91
CA PRO A 57 -2.71 5.00 -1.68
C PRO A 57 -1.83 4.57 -0.50
N LEU A 58 -1.30 3.34 -0.56
CA LEU A 58 -0.51 2.71 0.51
C LEU A 58 0.97 2.58 0.13
N GLY A 59 1.32 2.85 -1.12
CA GLY A 59 2.67 2.68 -1.66
C GLY A 59 3.58 3.88 -1.41
N LEU A 60 4.85 3.71 -1.79
CA LEU A 60 5.82 4.79 -1.78
C LEU A 60 5.49 5.77 -2.91
N ASN A 61 5.12 6.99 -2.54
CA ASN A 61 4.74 8.04 -3.48
C ASN A 61 5.90 9.03 -3.66
N ARG A 62 6.11 9.51 -4.89
CA ARG A 62 7.21 10.44 -5.22
C ARG A 62 7.08 11.78 -4.48
N ASP A 63 5.85 12.25 -4.32
CA ASP A 63 5.54 13.49 -3.63
C ASP A 63 4.12 13.50 -3.03
N SER A 64 3.85 14.49 -2.19
CA SER A 64 2.54 14.67 -1.53
C SER A 64 1.38 14.88 -2.49
N GLY A 65 1.62 15.46 -3.66
CA GLY A 65 0.61 15.65 -4.71
C GLY A 65 0.22 14.32 -5.33
N SER A 66 1.20 13.48 -5.67
CA SER A 66 0.96 12.12 -6.18
C SER A 66 0.16 11.26 -5.19
N LEU A 67 0.52 11.29 -3.90
CA LEU A 67 -0.21 10.59 -2.85
C LEU A 67 -1.66 11.11 -2.71
N ARG A 68 -1.84 12.43 -2.66
CA ARG A 68 -3.19 13.03 -2.60
C ARG A 68 -4.01 12.67 -3.83
N GLY A 69 -3.40 12.64 -5.01
CA GLY A 69 -4.01 12.21 -6.25
C GLY A 69 -4.52 10.77 -6.16
N ALA A 70 -3.67 9.84 -5.73
CA ALA A 70 -4.02 8.43 -5.54
C ALA A 70 -5.15 8.26 -4.50
N CYS A 71 -5.06 8.93 -3.35
CA CYS A 71 -6.11 8.90 -2.33
C CYS A 71 -7.45 9.46 -2.85
N ASN A 72 -7.41 10.55 -3.63
CA ASN A 72 -8.62 11.16 -4.20
C ASN A 72 -9.23 10.28 -5.29
N ALA A 73 -8.42 9.66 -6.15
CA ALA A 73 -8.89 8.73 -7.17
C ALA A 73 -9.56 7.52 -6.52
N PHE A 74 -8.94 6.95 -5.49
CA PHE A 74 -9.53 5.85 -4.72
C PHE A 74 -10.88 6.24 -4.10
N ARG A 75 -10.94 7.36 -3.38
CA ARG A 75 -12.18 7.85 -2.75
C ARG A 75 -13.30 8.12 -3.75
N LYS A 76 -12.98 8.65 -4.94
CA LYS A 76 -13.97 8.89 -6.00
C LYS A 76 -14.53 7.60 -6.59
N ALA A 77 -13.76 6.51 -6.59
CA ALA A 77 -14.20 5.23 -7.11
C ALA A 77 -15.09 4.46 -6.12
N LEU A 78 -14.92 4.69 -4.81
CA LEU A 78 -15.65 3.97 -3.75
C LEU A 78 -17.18 3.95 -3.92
N PRO A 79 -17.87 5.06 -4.27
CA PRO A 79 -19.33 5.04 -4.44
C PRO A 79 -19.80 4.24 -5.66
N SER A 80 -18.95 4.11 -6.69
CA SER A 80 -19.29 3.42 -7.94
C SER A 80 -18.92 1.93 -7.94
N ALA A 81 -18.07 1.51 -7.00
CA ALA A 81 -17.59 0.14 -6.93
C ALA A 81 -18.70 -0.78 -6.42
N LYS A 82 -19.24 -1.65 -7.26
CA LYS A 82 -20.30 -2.60 -6.84
C LYS A 82 -19.80 -3.66 -5.85
N GLN A 83 -18.50 -3.93 -5.88
CA GLN A 83 -17.82 -4.89 -5.03
C GLN A 83 -16.38 -4.43 -4.83
N ILE A 84 -15.94 -4.37 -3.57
CA ILE A 84 -14.54 -4.13 -3.21
C ILE A 84 -13.93 -5.47 -2.84
N PHE A 85 -12.75 -5.77 -3.37
CA PHE A 85 -12.00 -6.98 -3.08
C PHE A 85 -10.64 -6.64 -2.51
N VAL A 86 -10.29 -7.27 -1.39
CA VAL A 86 -9.04 -7.02 -0.67
C VAL A 86 -8.32 -8.33 -0.46
N ALA A 87 -7.11 -8.45 -1.01
CA ALA A 87 -6.23 -9.58 -0.78
C ALA A 87 -5.23 -9.23 0.33
N GLY A 88 -5.43 -9.75 1.53
CA GLY A 88 -4.63 -9.36 2.68
C GLY A 88 -5.18 -9.86 4.02
N ARG A 89 -4.44 -9.60 5.10
CA ARG A 89 -4.80 -10.03 6.47
C ARG A 89 -4.31 -9.10 7.58
N GLY A 90 -3.62 -8.03 7.22
CA GLY A 90 -3.04 -7.08 8.17
C GLY A 90 -4.04 -6.01 8.62
N PRO A 91 -3.67 -5.20 9.62
CA PRO A 91 -4.50 -4.08 10.07
C PRO A 91 -4.77 -3.08 8.95
N VAL A 92 -3.77 -2.78 8.12
CA VAL A 92 -3.91 -1.86 6.98
C VAL A 92 -4.94 -2.36 5.96
N ASP A 93 -5.01 -3.68 5.71
CA ASP A 93 -6.00 -4.30 4.81
C ASP A 93 -7.43 -4.14 5.31
N LEU A 94 -7.61 -3.89 6.61
CA LEU A 94 -8.91 -3.74 7.27
C LEU A 94 -9.31 -2.28 7.45
N GLU A 95 -8.34 -1.38 7.62
CA GLU A 95 -8.56 0.06 7.73
C GLU A 95 -8.87 0.72 6.38
N THR A 96 -8.16 0.33 5.33
CA THR A 96 -8.21 1.00 4.01
C THR A 96 -9.56 0.87 3.29
N PRO A 97 -10.19 -0.32 3.23
CA PRO A 97 -11.50 -0.49 2.59
C PRO A 97 -12.65 -0.15 3.54
N ALA A 98 -12.39 0.29 4.79
CA ALA A 98 -13.40 0.35 5.83
C ALA A 98 -14.67 1.04 5.30
N PRO A 99 -15.85 0.44 5.52
CA PRO A 99 -17.12 1.03 5.09
C PRO A 99 -17.37 2.27 5.96
N THR A 100 -16.77 3.38 5.56
CA THR A 100 -17.16 4.71 5.99
C THR A 100 -18.52 5.01 5.36
N GLY A 101 -19.30 5.92 5.96
CA GLY A 101 -20.63 6.29 5.46
C GLY A 101 -20.68 6.86 4.03
N GLU A 102 -19.55 6.87 3.31
CA GLU A 102 -19.41 7.30 1.92
C GLU A 102 -19.58 6.15 0.90
N SER A 103 -19.48 4.88 1.31
CA SER A 103 -19.72 3.72 0.43
C SER A 103 -20.37 2.57 1.19
N GLN A 104 -21.51 2.08 0.67
CA GLN A 104 -22.22 0.89 1.17
C GLN A 104 -21.82 -0.38 0.40
N SER A 105 -20.74 -0.32 -0.36
CA SER A 105 -20.36 -1.42 -1.23
C SER A 105 -19.89 -2.63 -0.41
N PRO A 106 -20.39 -3.84 -0.70
CA PRO A 106 -19.92 -5.05 -0.03
C PRO A 106 -18.40 -5.20 -0.19
N ILE A 107 -17.74 -5.59 0.90
CA ILE A 107 -16.29 -5.84 0.93
C ILE A 107 -16.07 -7.34 1.02
N THR A 108 -15.27 -7.89 0.11
CA THR A 108 -14.79 -9.27 0.20
C THR A 108 -13.30 -9.24 0.56
N LEU A 109 -12.98 -9.69 1.76
CA LEU A 109 -11.62 -9.83 2.24
C LEU A 109 -11.18 -11.29 2.07
N VAL A 110 -10.03 -11.51 1.45
CA VAL A 110 -9.47 -12.85 1.26
C VAL A 110 -8.09 -12.93 1.89
N THR A 111 -7.89 -13.96 2.71
CA THR A 111 -6.62 -14.26 3.35
C THR A 111 -6.21 -15.71 3.08
N VAL A 112 -4.91 -15.89 2.80
CA VAL A 112 -4.28 -17.21 2.66
C VAL A 112 -4.22 -17.93 4.02
N GLY A 113 -4.14 -17.18 5.11
CA GLY A 113 -4.02 -17.73 6.46
C GLY A 113 -5.38 -18.19 7.03
N PRO A 114 -5.37 -18.92 8.15
CA PRO A 114 -6.59 -19.39 8.81
C PRO A 114 -7.34 -18.27 9.54
N GLN A 115 -6.73 -17.09 9.71
CA GLN A 115 -7.31 -15.94 10.39
C GLN A 115 -6.83 -14.61 9.79
N ILE A 116 -7.64 -13.57 10.00
CA ILE A 116 -7.24 -12.17 9.84
C ILE A 116 -6.47 -11.71 11.10
N LEU A 117 -5.71 -10.63 10.99
CA LEU A 117 -4.95 -10.05 12.11
C LEU A 117 -4.14 -11.10 12.89
N PRO A 118 -3.26 -11.89 12.24
CA PRO A 118 -2.57 -13.02 12.86
C PRO A 118 -1.67 -12.63 14.05
N ALA A 119 -1.26 -11.36 14.14
CA ALA A 119 -0.49 -10.84 15.26
C ALA A 119 -1.34 -10.57 16.52
N LEU A 120 -2.67 -10.58 16.40
CA LEU A 120 -3.61 -10.35 17.50
C LEU A 120 -4.17 -11.67 18.03
N ARG A 121 -4.72 -11.62 19.25
CA ARG A 121 -5.41 -12.77 19.85
C ARG A 121 -6.63 -13.15 18.99
N PRO A 122 -6.93 -14.45 18.80
CA PRO A 122 -8.05 -14.91 17.96
C PRO A 122 -9.39 -14.22 18.29
N ALA A 123 -9.71 -14.06 19.58
CA ALA A 123 -10.94 -13.40 20.01
C ALA A 123 -11.09 -11.95 19.48
N ILE A 124 -9.99 -11.24 19.23
CA ILE A 124 -10.00 -9.89 18.63
C ILE A 124 -10.26 -9.99 17.14
N ALA A 125 -9.57 -10.90 16.44
CA ALA A 125 -9.79 -11.16 15.02
C ALA A 125 -11.24 -11.60 14.74
N ASP A 126 -11.80 -12.49 15.57
CA ASP A 126 -13.19 -12.94 15.48
C ASP A 126 -14.18 -11.77 15.67
N LYS A 127 -13.87 -10.85 16.60
CA LYS A 127 -14.70 -9.67 16.81
C LYS A 127 -14.70 -8.76 15.59
N VAL A 128 -13.54 -8.55 14.97
CA VAL A 128 -13.43 -7.75 13.75
C VAL A 128 -14.14 -8.41 12.57
N GLU A 129 -13.98 -9.73 12.41
CA GLU A 129 -14.69 -10.50 11.38
C GLU A 129 -16.21 -10.38 11.53
N ARG A 130 -16.75 -10.49 12.75
CA ARG A 130 -18.18 -10.28 13.01
C ARG A 130 -18.65 -8.87 12.64
N PHE A 131 -17.86 -7.85 12.93
CA PHE A 131 -18.20 -6.48 12.53
C PHE A 131 -18.20 -6.30 11.02
N LEU A 132 -17.23 -6.87 10.30
CA LEU A 132 -17.21 -6.83 8.84
C LEU A 132 -18.47 -7.49 8.25
N VAL A 133 -18.85 -8.66 8.78
CA VAL A 133 -20.07 -9.36 8.33
C VAL A 133 -21.34 -8.56 8.65
N LEU A 134 -21.43 -7.93 9.82
CA LEU A 134 -22.54 -7.04 10.18
C LEU A 134 -22.69 -5.86 9.21
N LEU A 135 -21.60 -5.42 8.59
CA LEU A 135 -21.57 -4.32 7.61
C LEU A 135 -21.77 -4.81 6.17
N GLY A 136 -22.17 -6.08 5.97
CA GLY A 136 -22.39 -6.67 4.65
C GLY A 136 -21.11 -7.17 3.96
N GLY A 137 -19.99 -7.22 4.68
CA GLY A 137 -18.73 -7.77 4.21
C GLY A 137 -18.67 -9.30 4.29
N THR A 138 -17.71 -9.88 3.59
CA THR A 138 -17.41 -11.31 3.58
C THR A 138 -15.91 -11.53 3.83
N VAL A 139 -15.57 -12.53 4.65
CA VAL A 139 -14.18 -12.93 4.90
C VAL A 139 -13.97 -14.36 4.43
N ILE A 140 -13.06 -14.56 3.49
CA ILE A 140 -12.65 -15.87 2.97
C ILE A 140 -11.26 -16.18 3.52
N LYS A 141 -11.15 -17.27 4.29
CA LYS A 141 -9.92 -17.69 4.97
C LYS A 141 -9.36 -18.95 4.33
N GLY A 142 -8.06 -19.18 4.48
CA GLY A 142 -7.41 -20.38 3.93
C GLY A 142 -7.49 -20.46 2.40
N ALA A 143 -7.62 -19.32 1.73
CA ALA A 143 -7.80 -19.24 0.29
C ALA A 143 -6.59 -18.57 -0.36
N PRO A 144 -5.63 -19.36 -0.88
CA PRO A 144 -4.52 -18.82 -1.62
C PRO A 144 -5.03 -18.13 -2.89
N PHE A 145 -4.51 -16.94 -3.12
CA PHE A 145 -4.82 -16.12 -4.27
C PHE A 145 -3.92 -16.52 -5.44
N ILE A 146 -4.47 -16.72 -6.65
CA ILE A 146 -3.66 -17.07 -7.83
C ILE A 146 -3.46 -15.87 -8.75
N THR A 147 -4.53 -15.29 -9.30
CA THR A 147 -4.39 -14.29 -10.37
C THR A 147 -5.45 -13.19 -10.30
N VAL A 148 -5.06 -12.00 -10.78
CA VAL A 148 -5.96 -10.88 -11.11
C VAL A 148 -5.86 -10.61 -12.61
N SER A 149 -7.02 -10.41 -13.23
CA SER A 149 -7.14 -10.00 -14.63
C SER A 149 -7.99 -8.72 -14.73
N PRO A 150 -7.56 -7.69 -15.49
CA PRO A 150 -6.29 -7.62 -16.21
C PRO A 150 -5.09 -7.49 -15.26
N PRO A 151 -3.89 -7.92 -15.69
CA PRO A 151 -2.66 -7.67 -14.93
C PRO A 151 -2.52 -6.18 -14.64
N GLY A 152 -2.18 -5.83 -13.39
CA GLY A 152 -2.04 -4.44 -12.95
C GLY A 152 -3.30 -3.80 -12.36
N ALA A 153 -4.47 -4.44 -12.42
CA ALA A 153 -5.66 -3.90 -11.74
C ALA A 153 -5.40 -3.66 -10.24
N GLY A 154 -5.85 -2.50 -9.73
CA GLY A 154 -5.57 -2.08 -8.36
C GLY A 154 -4.18 -1.46 -8.12
N THR A 155 -3.38 -1.28 -9.17
CA THR A 155 -2.06 -0.62 -9.13
C THR A 155 -2.11 0.79 -9.73
N GLY A 156 -0.97 1.51 -9.77
CA GLY A 156 -0.84 2.93 -10.16
C GLY A 156 -1.78 3.41 -11.27
N GLY A 157 -1.60 2.89 -12.49
CA GLY A 157 -2.35 3.31 -13.68
C GLY A 157 -3.74 2.70 -13.80
N ASP A 158 -4.01 1.62 -13.08
CA ASP A 158 -5.19 0.76 -13.25
C ASP A 158 -5.96 0.60 -11.92
N LEU A 159 -5.88 1.60 -11.04
CA LEU A 159 -6.45 1.57 -9.69
C LEU A 159 -7.97 1.31 -9.72
N THR A 160 -8.66 1.89 -10.69
CA THR A 160 -10.12 1.80 -10.86
C THR A 160 -10.53 0.80 -11.94
N THR A 161 -9.59 0.03 -12.45
CA THR A 161 -9.87 -0.99 -13.47
C THR A 161 -10.55 -2.16 -12.81
N ASN A 162 -11.71 -2.57 -13.34
CA ASN A 162 -12.42 -3.75 -12.85
C ASN A 162 -11.51 -4.97 -12.94
N ALA A 163 -11.45 -5.72 -11.84
CA ALA A 163 -10.62 -6.91 -11.72
C ALA A 163 -11.50 -8.17 -11.64
N THR A 164 -11.03 -9.25 -12.27
CA THR A 164 -11.47 -10.61 -11.96
C THR A 164 -10.39 -11.28 -11.15
N VAL A 165 -10.72 -11.65 -9.91
CA VAL A 165 -9.83 -12.37 -8.99
C VAL A 165 -10.13 -13.85 -9.07
N THR A 166 -9.10 -14.66 -9.28
CA THR A 166 -9.20 -16.13 -9.28
C THR A 166 -8.45 -16.70 -8.08
N LEU A 167 -9.16 -17.47 -7.25
CA LEU A 167 -8.61 -18.19 -6.09
C LEU A 167 -8.06 -19.56 -6.50
N GLN A 168 -7.30 -20.19 -5.60
CA GLN A 168 -6.68 -21.49 -5.87
C GLN A 168 -7.65 -22.63 -6.12
N ASP A 169 -8.85 -22.56 -5.57
CA ASP A 169 -9.92 -23.52 -5.81
C ASP A 169 -10.66 -23.29 -7.15
N GLY A 170 -10.19 -22.34 -7.98
CA GLY A 170 -10.78 -21.99 -9.27
C GLY A 170 -11.99 -21.05 -9.15
N LYS A 171 -12.42 -20.65 -7.95
CA LYS A 171 -13.49 -19.67 -7.80
C LYS A 171 -13.05 -18.30 -8.29
N THR A 172 -13.96 -17.60 -8.96
CA THR A 172 -13.72 -16.27 -9.50
C THR A 172 -14.63 -15.23 -8.85
N PHE A 173 -14.10 -14.03 -8.66
CA PHE A 173 -14.80 -12.90 -8.06
C PHE A 173 -14.59 -11.66 -8.93
N GLY A 174 -15.68 -10.99 -9.30
CA GLY A 174 -15.60 -9.66 -9.92
C GLY A 174 -15.43 -8.59 -8.87
N ALA A 175 -14.52 -7.65 -9.10
CA ALA A 175 -14.25 -6.52 -8.22
C ALA A 175 -14.24 -5.22 -9.03
N GLY A 176 -15.00 -4.23 -8.58
CA GLY A 176 -14.93 -2.87 -9.13
C GLY A 176 -13.73 -2.09 -8.57
N LEU A 177 -13.23 -2.52 -7.41
CA LEU A 177 -11.98 -2.07 -6.82
C LEU A 177 -11.24 -3.26 -6.23
N PHE A 178 -9.96 -3.37 -6.56
CA PHE A 178 -9.08 -4.40 -6.03
C PHE A 178 -7.93 -3.74 -5.24
N MET A 179 -7.63 -4.25 -4.05
CA MET A 179 -6.48 -3.83 -3.24
C MET A 179 -5.69 -5.04 -2.76
N THR A 180 -4.37 -4.86 -2.69
CA THR A 180 -3.45 -5.86 -2.14
C THR A 180 -2.31 -5.17 -1.40
N LEU A 181 -2.00 -5.67 -0.21
CA LEU A 181 -0.86 -5.19 0.55
C LEU A 181 0.26 -6.21 0.51
N ARG A 182 1.07 -6.12 -0.55
CA ARG A 182 2.36 -6.79 -0.61
C ARG A 182 3.45 -5.75 -0.33
N LEU A 183 4.04 -5.82 0.85
CA LEU A 183 5.19 -4.97 1.19
C LEU A 183 6.41 -5.42 0.39
N ILE A 184 6.99 -4.48 -0.35
CA ILE A 184 8.20 -4.60 -1.13
C ILE A 184 9.23 -3.68 -0.43
N PRO A 185 10.34 -4.21 0.09
CA PRO A 185 11.41 -3.36 0.64
C PRO A 185 11.82 -2.30 -0.39
N ALA A 186 11.99 -1.04 0.04
CA ALA A 186 12.30 0.06 -0.88
C ALA A 186 13.65 -0.08 -1.61
N LEU A 187 14.51 -1.00 -1.13
CA LEU A 187 15.80 -1.35 -1.71
C LEU A 187 15.78 -2.68 -2.48
N SER A 188 14.61 -3.30 -2.67
CA SER A 188 14.51 -4.54 -3.44
C SER A 188 14.73 -4.26 -4.93
N THR A 189 15.53 -5.10 -5.58
CA THR A 189 15.69 -5.14 -7.04
C THR A 189 14.65 -6.03 -7.71
N ASP A 190 13.69 -6.58 -6.95
CA ASP A 190 12.62 -7.39 -7.52
C ASP A 190 11.77 -6.50 -8.44
N PRO A 191 11.71 -6.81 -9.75
CA PRO A 191 10.86 -6.07 -10.66
C PRO A 191 9.38 -6.25 -10.28
N CYS A 192 8.63 -5.16 -10.35
CA CYS A 192 7.17 -5.13 -10.25
C CYS A 192 6.50 -6.11 -11.22
#